data_AF-A0A834IAE2-F1
#
_entry.id   AF-A0A834IAE2-F1
#
_cell.length_a   1.000
_cell.length_b   1.000
_cell.length_c   1.000
_cell.angle_alpha   90.00
_cell.angle_beta   90.00
_cell.angle_gamma   90.00
#
_symmetry.space_group_name_H-M   'P 1'
#
loop_
_entity.id
_entity.type
_entity.pdbx_description
1 polymer ?
#
loop_
_entity_poly.entity_id
_entity_poly.type
_entity_poly.pdbx_seq_one_letter_code
_entity_poly.pdbx_strand_id
1 'polypeptide(L)' 'MSLADPVAFMKDFLAGGNSAAVCKTCVAPIERVRLLLQIQHISKPIPEDQRYKGMIACFVRIPKEQGVLA' A
#
# COMPACT_ATOMS: atom_id res chain seq x y z
N MET A 1 15.23 -11.20 -34.17
CA MET A 1 14.67 -11.22 -32.81
C MET A 1 15.33 -12.38 -32.08
N SER A 2 16.50 -12.15 -31.47
CA SER A 2 17.26 -13.24 -30.84
C SER A 2 16.49 -13.72 -29.60
N LEU A 3 16.19 -15.02 -29.57
CA LEU A 3 15.46 -15.67 -28.50
C LEU A 3 16.37 -15.77 -27.27
N ALA A 4 16.11 -14.91 -26.28
CA ALA A 4 16.74 -14.87 -24.96
C ALA A 4 18.25 -14.58 -24.96
N ASP A 5 18.62 -13.32 -25.20
CA ASP A 5 19.86 -12.78 -24.66
C ASP A 5 19.71 -12.70 -23.12
N PRO A 6 20.42 -13.54 -22.34
CA PRO A 6 20.24 -13.61 -20.88
C PRO A 6 20.55 -12.26 -20.20
N VAL A 7 21.41 -11.46 -20.82
CA VAL A 7 21.75 -10.10 -20.38
C VAL A 7 20.58 -9.13 -20.58
N ALA A 8 19.83 -9.25 -21.69
CA ALA A 8 18.65 -8.43 -21.92
C ALA A 8 17.53 -8.78 -20.92
N PHE A 9 17.28 -10.07 -20.71
CA PHE A 9 16.32 -10.54 -19.70
C PHE A 9 16.66 -10.03 -18.30
N MET A 10 17.93 -10.09 -17.90
CA MET A 10 18.35 -9.62 -16.57
C MET A 10 18.14 -8.11 -16.41
N LYS A 11 18.40 -7.31 -17.46
CA LYS A 11 18.14 -5.86 -17.45
C LYS A 11 16.66 -5.57 -17.30
N ASP A 12 15.81 -6.25 -18.06
CA ASP A 12 14.35 -6.08 -17.99
C ASP A 12 13.79 -6.54 -16.64
N PHE A 13 14.33 -7.63 -16.07
CA PHE A 13 13.95 -8.12 -14.75
C PHE A 13 14.31 -7.11 -13.65
N LEU A 14 15.53 -6.57 -13.65
CA LEU A 14 15.95 -5.57 -12.67
C LEU A 14 15.19 -4.26 -12.83
N ALA A 15 14.95 -3.82 -14.07
CA ALA A 15 14.14 -2.63 -14.36
C ALA A 15 12.69 -2.81 -13.87
N GLY A 16 12.09 -3.97 -14.15
CA GLY A 16 10.75 -4.34 -13.67
C GLY A 16 10.69 -4.45 -12.14
N GLY A 17 11.70 -5.07 -11.52
CA GLY A 17 11.81 -5.21 -10.07
C GLY A 17 11.91 -3.86 -9.35
N ASN A 18 12.75 -2.95 -9.86
CA ASN A 18 12.89 -1.61 -9.29
C ASN A 18 11.60 -0.79 -9.47
N SER A 19 10.97 -0.86 -10.64
CA SER A 19 9.69 -0.19 -10.88
C SER A 19 8.60 -0.70 -9.94
N ALA A 20 8.52 -2.02 -9.74
CA ALA A 20 7.56 -2.63 -8.82
C ALA A 20 7.81 -2.24 -7.36
N ALA A 21 9.07 -2.19 -6.93
CA ALA A 21 9.45 -1.76 -5.58
C ALA A 21 8.99 -0.31 -5.32
N VAL A 22 9.32 0.62 -6.22
CA VAL A 22 8.89 2.03 -6.12
C VAL A 22 7.37 2.13 -6.12
N CYS A 23 6.69 1.45 -7.04
CA CYS A 23 5.23 1.44 -7.09
C CYS A 23 4.63 0.97 -5.76
N LYS A 24 5.09 -0.15 -5.20
CA LYS A 24 4.58 -0.70 -3.94
C LYS A 24 4.82 0.24 -2.76
N THR A 25 5.96 0.90 -2.69
CA THR A 25 6.22 1.92 -1.65
C THR A 25 5.26 3.10 -1.78
N CYS A 26 4.98 3.57 -3.00
CA CYS A 26 4.04 4.67 -3.22
C CYS A 26 2.58 4.27 -2.94
N VAL A 27 2.16 3.04 -3.24
CA VAL A 27 0.78 2.58 -3.03
C VAL A 27 0.52 2.02 -1.62
N ALA A 28 1.56 1.65 -0.87
CA ALA A 28 1.47 1.16 0.51
C ALA A 28 0.54 1.99 1.43
N PRO A 29 0.60 3.34 1.47
CA PRO A 29 -0.31 4.11 2.32
C PRO A 29 -1.78 4.02 1.88
N ILE A 30 -2.05 3.96 0.58
CA ILE A 30 -3.42 3.86 0.05
C ILE A 30 -4.01 2.47 0.30
N GLU A 31 -3.21 1.43 0.08
CA GLU A 31 -3.62 0.05 0.33
C GLU A 31 -3.91 -0.18 1.82
N ARG A 32 -3.10 0.41 2.71
CA ARG A 32 -3.33 0.43 4.15
C ARG A 32 -4.65 1.09 4.53
N VAL A 33 -4.96 2.26 3.98
CA VAL A 33 -6.25 2.94 4.20
C VAL A 33 -7.43 2.08 3.74
N ARG A 34 -7.32 1.44 2.57
CA ARG A 34 -8.38 0.56 2.05
C ARG A 34 -8.58 -0.67 2.95
N LEU A 35 -7.49 -1.32 3.34
CA LEU A 35 -7.54 -2.48 4.25
C LEU A 35 -8.17 -2.09 5.60
N LEU A 36 -7.75 -0.98 6.21
CA LEU A 36 -8.32 -0.49 7.46
C LEU A 36 -9.83 -0.19 7.34
N LEU A 37 -10.26 0.44 6.25
CA LEU A 37 -11.67 0.69 5.97
C LEU A 37 -12.47 -0.61 5.75
N GLN A 38 -11.85 -1.65 5.20
CA GLN A 38 -12.51 -2.93 4.97
C GLN A 38 -12.61 -3.76 6.26
N ILE A 39 -11.55 -3.80 7.08
CA ILE A 39 -11.53 -4.61 8.30
C ILE A 39 -12.25 -3.96 9.49
N GLN A 40 -12.43 -2.62 9.53
CA GLN A 40 -13.17 -1.96 10.63
C GLN A 40 -14.65 -2.39 10.75
N HIS A 41 -15.21 -2.97 9.68
CA HIS A 41 -16.56 -3.55 9.71
C HIS A 41 -16.57 -4.99 10.21
N ILE A 42 -15.43 -5.69 10.13
CA ILE A 42 -15.27 -7.11 10.47
C ILE A 42 -14.70 -7.27 11.89
N SER A 43 -13.76 -6.41 12.28
CA SER A 43 -13.09 -6.44 13.58
C SER A 43 -13.89 -5.65 14.62
N LYS A 44 -14.30 -6.35 15.69
CA LYS A 44 -15.06 -5.84 16.84
C LYS A 44 -14.37 -4.89 17.85
N PRO A 45 -13.03 -4.68 17.90
CA PRO A 45 -12.43 -3.86 18.96
C PRO A 45 -12.48 -2.34 18.68
N ILE A 46 -12.95 -1.89 17.51
CA ILE A 46 -13.10 -0.46 17.22
C ILE A 46 -14.55 -0.06 17.56
N PRO A 47 -14.77 0.81 18.55
CA PRO A 47 -16.12 1.25 18.89
C PRO A 47 -16.71 2.04 17.71
N GLU A 48 -18.02 1.88 17.47
CA GLU A 48 -18.71 2.38 16.26
C GLU A 48 -18.56 3.90 16.07
N ASP A 49 -18.38 4.63 17.16
CA ASP A 49 -18.16 6.08 17.22
C ASP A 49 -16.78 6.52 16.68
N GLN A 50 -15.78 5.63 16.70
CA GLN A 50 -14.43 5.90 16.21
C GLN A 50 -14.15 5.38 14.79
N ARG A 51 -15.11 4.71 14.15
CA ARG A 51 -14.96 4.26 12.75
C ARG A 51 -14.62 5.43 11.83
N TYR A 52 -13.73 5.17 10.88
CA TYR A 52 -13.30 6.16 9.91
C TYR A 52 -14.47 6.47 8.96
N LYS A 53 -15.01 7.69 9.02
CA LYS A 53 -16.09 8.19 8.16
C LYS A 53 -15.64 8.48 6.71
N GLY A 54 -14.78 7.63 6.16
CA GLY A 54 -14.27 7.72 4.80
C GLY A 54 -12.74 7.69 4.68
N MET A 55 -12.25 7.60 3.45
CA MET A 55 -10.81 7.52 3.13
C MET A 55 -10.01 8.71 3.67
N ILE A 56 -10.52 9.93 3.52
CA ILE A 56 -9.82 11.17 3.94
C ILE A 56 -9.66 11.23 5.47
N ALA A 57 -10.68 10.82 6.22
CA ALA A 57 -10.62 10.75 7.67
C ALA A 57 -9.55 9.76 8.14
N CYS A 58 -9.43 8.62 7.45
CA CYS A 58 -8.39 7.63 7.67
C CYS A 58 -6.99 8.20 7.37
N PHE A 59 -6.80 8.85 6.22
CA PHE A 59 -5.53 9.44 5.80
C PHE A 59 -4.98 10.50 6.77
N VAL A 60 -5.86 11.26 7.44
CA VAL A 60 -5.44 12.32 8.37
C VAL A 60 -5.22 11.80 9.80
N ARG A 61 -5.98 10.77 10.21
CA ARG A 61 -5.89 10.20 11.56
C ARG A 61 -4.79 9.16 11.70
N ILE A 62 -4.54 8.33 10.69
CA ILE A 62 -3.47 7.33 10.72
C ILE A 62 -2.10 7.94 11.07
N PRO A 63 -1.65 9.04 10.44
CA PRO A 63 -0.38 9.67 10.82
C PRO A 63 -0.38 10.26 12.22
N LYS A 64 -1.54 10.68 12.73
CA LYS A 64 -1.71 11.25 14.08
C LYS A 64 -1.74 10.19 15.17
N GLU A 65 -2.31 9.02 14.90
CA GLU A 65 -2.46 7.94 15.89
C GLU A 65 -1.29 6.95 15.88
N GLN A 66 -0.71 6.66 14.71
CA GLN A 66 0.31 5.61 14.55
C GLN A 66 1.63 6.13 13.97
N GLY A 67 1.67 7.38 13.50
CA GLY A 67 2.85 7.98 12.86
C GLY A 67 2.88 7.81 11.34
N VAL A 68 3.69 8.63 10.67
CA VAL A 68 3.78 8.71 9.19
C VAL A 68 4.50 7.50 8.57
N LEU A 69 5.29 6.77 9.37
CA LEU A 69 6.16 5.67 8.93
C LEU A 69 5.67 4.28 9.35
N ALA A 70 4.50 4.20 9.99
CA ALA A 70 3.90 2.95 10.46
C ALA A 70 2.88 2.37 9.46
#